data_AF-A0AAV5GSE2-F1
#
_entry.id   AF-A0AAV5GSE2-F1
#
_cell.length_a   1.000
_cell.length_b   1.000
_cell.length_c   1.000
_cell.angle_alpha   90.00
_cell.angle_beta   90.00
_cell.angle_gamma   90.00
#
_symmetry.space_group_name_H-M   'P 1'
#
loop_
_entity.id
_entity.type
_entity.pdbx_description
1 polymer ?
#
loop_
_entity_poly.entity_id
_entity_poly.type
_entity_poly.pdbx_seq_one_letter_code
_entity_poly.pdbx_strand_id
1 'polypeptide(L)'
;MRALDEPSPSASDPPFDVLLFNPSSQMTEATISNVAFRLSGDARDPFVTPRSECGLLEGVMRAELLERREVVEGVVTVEQVKEAARRGTLEIICFNGVRGVFPAYISPDDLE
;
A
#
# COMPACT_ATOMS: atom_id res chain seq x y z
N MET A 1 -27.13 2.01 0.85
CA MET A 1 -25.99 1.18 0.40
C MET A 1 -24.74 1.91 0.85
N ARG A 2 -24.06 1.47 1.91
CA ARG A 2 -22.75 2.04 2.28
C ARG A 2 -21.77 1.63 1.19
N ALA A 3 -20.92 2.55 0.74
CA ALA A 3 -19.83 2.21 -0.17
C ALA A 3 -18.93 1.19 0.56
N LEU A 4 -18.93 -0.07 0.12
CA LEU A 4 -18.03 -1.12 0.62
C LEU A 4 -16.58 -0.92 0.12
N ASP A 5 -16.28 0.30 -0.30
CA ASP A 5 -15.27 0.63 -1.30
C ASP A 5 -14.30 1.72 -0.78
N GLU A 6 -14.55 2.22 0.43
CA GLU A 6 -13.73 3.21 1.12
C GLU A 6 -12.95 2.54 2.26
N PRO A 7 -11.75 3.05 2.60
CA PRO A 7 -11.07 2.64 3.82
C PRO A 7 -12.00 2.72 5.03
N SER A 8 -11.86 1.78 5.95
CA SER A 8 -12.66 1.80 7.17
C SER A 8 -12.48 3.13 7.92
N PRO A 9 -13.43 3.57 8.75
CA PRO A 9 -13.28 4.83 9.48
C PRO A 9 -12.12 4.86 10.48
N SER A 10 -11.76 3.70 11.06
CA SER A 10 -10.70 3.56 12.06
C SER A 10 -9.85 2.30 11.84
N ALA A 11 -8.57 2.36 12.24
CA ALA A 11 -7.65 1.21 12.25
C ALA A 11 -8.13 0.01 13.06
N SER A 12 -9.02 0.24 14.03
CA SER A 12 -9.66 -0.80 14.84
C SER A 12 -10.91 -1.43 14.21
N ASP A 13 -11.39 -0.89 13.09
CA ASP A 13 -12.55 -1.43 12.37
C ASP A 13 -12.12 -2.60 11.47
N PRO A 14 -13.04 -3.50 11.07
CA PRO A 14 -12.72 -4.57 10.14
C PRO A 14 -12.02 -4.06 8.88
N PRO A 15 -10.95 -4.73 8.39
CA PRO A 15 -10.26 -4.33 7.19
C PRO A 15 -11.20 -4.29 5.98
N PHE A 16 -11.11 -3.23 5.19
CA PHE A 16 -11.86 -3.09 3.93
C PHE A 16 -11.21 -3.88 2.78
N ASP A 17 -9.91 -4.12 2.87
CA ASP A 17 -9.07 -4.84 1.90
C ASP A 17 -7.89 -5.49 2.65
N VAL A 18 -7.13 -6.33 1.97
CA VAL A 18 -6.01 -7.10 2.52
C VAL A 18 -4.78 -6.91 1.66
N LEU A 19 -3.64 -6.61 2.29
CA LEU A 19 -2.34 -6.57 1.61
C LEU A 19 -1.78 -7.99 1.43
N LEU A 20 -1.27 -8.27 0.23
CA LEU A 20 -0.70 -9.54 -0.16
C LEU A 20 0.83 -9.45 -0.26
N PHE A 21 1.49 -10.59 -0.11
CA PHE A 21 2.94 -10.71 -0.27
C PHE A 21 3.29 -12.06 -0.92
N ASN A 22 4.45 -12.12 -1.55
CA ASN A 22 4.94 -13.31 -2.25
C ASN A 22 5.73 -14.25 -1.30
N PRO A 23 6.13 -15.47 -1.74
CA PRO A 23 6.89 -16.40 -0.89
C PRO A 23 8.25 -15.88 -0.40
N SER A 24 8.78 -14.81 -0.99
CA SER A 24 9.99 -14.12 -0.53
C SER A 24 9.72 -12.99 0.47
N SER A 25 8.49 -12.92 1.02
CA SER A 25 8.04 -11.90 1.97
C SER A 25 8.13 -10.47 1.43
N GLN A 26 7.99 -10.31 0.11
CA GLN A 26 7.92 -9.02 -0.55
C GLN A 26 6.46 -8.67 -0.78
N MET A 27 6.08 -7.44 -0.44
CA MET A 27 4.75 -6.91 -0.69
C MET A 27 4.46 -6.95 -2.21
N THR A 28 3.22 -7.27 -2.56
CA THR A 28 2.75 -7.27 -3.96
C THR A 28 1.72 -6.17 -4.18
N GLU A 29 0.48 -6.41 -3.78
CA GLU A 29 -0.67 -5.53 -3.96
C GLU A 29 -1.75 -5.83 -2.91
N ALA A 30 -2.85 -5.09 -2.94
CA ALA A 30 -4.07 -5.45 -2.22
C ALA A 30 -5.00 -6.27 -3.14
N THR A 31 -6.14 -6.76 -2.64
CA THR A 31 -7.00 -7.65 -3.44
C THR A 31 -7.61 -6.96 -4.66
N ILE A 32 -7.81 -5.63 -4.59
CA ILE A 32 -8.44 -4.83 -5.66
C ILE A 32 -7.72 -3.50 -5.94
N SER A 33 -6.48 -3.34 -5.47
CA SER A 33 -5.69 -2.14 -5.71
C SER A 33 -4.19 -2.40 -5.65
N ASN A 34 -3.42 -1.63 -6.41
CA ASN A 34 -1.99 -1.54 -6.16
C ASN A 34 -1.73 -0.65 -4.93
N VAL A 35 -0.54 -0.77 -4.36
CA VAL A 35 -0.15 -0.08 -3.12
C VAL A 35 1.21 0.57 -3.28
N ALA A 36 1.43 1.67 -2.57
CA ALA A 36 2.75 2.22 -2.34
C ALA A 36 2.93 2.63 -0.87
N PHE A 37 4.16 2.56 -0.42
CA PHE A 37 4.54 2.77 0.97
C PHE A 37 5.59 3.86 1.09
N ARG A 38 5.49 4.67 2.13
CA ARG A 38 6.59 5.49 2.61
C ARG A 38 6.91 5.05 4.04
N LEU A 39 8.13 4.58 4.25
CA LEU A 39 8.51 3.90 5.49
C LEU A 39 9.13 4.86 6.52
N SER A 40 9.67 6.00 6.08
CA SER A 40 10.44 6.95 6.91
C SER A 40 9.57 7.99 7.61
N GLY A 41 8.37 8.28 7.09
CA GLY A 41 7.51 9.37 7.53
C GLY A 41 8.01 10.77 7.10
N ASP A 42 9.11 10.88 6.35
CA ASP A 42 9.54 12.15 5.76
C ASP A 42 8.84 12.34 4.41
N ALA A 43 7.91 13.30 4.34
CA ALA A 43 7.14 13.59 3.13
C ALA A 43 7.99 13.91 1.87
N ARG A 44 9.30 14.16 2.01
CA ARG A 44 10.24 14.30 0.88
C ARG A 44 10.66 12.98 0.25
N ASP A 45 10.57 11.88 0.98
CA ASP A 45 10.89 10.56 0.44
C ASP A 45 9.78 10.11 -0.53
N PRO A 46 10.12 9.46 -1.64
CA PRO A 46 9.12 8.99 -2.59
C PRO A 46 8.31 7.84 -2.00
N PHE A 47 7.06 7.70 -2.44
CA PHE A 47 6.31 6.48 -2.23
C PHE A 47 6.91 5.35 -3.08
N VAL A 48 7.18 4.21 -2.46
CA VAL A 48 7.69 3.02 -3.13
C VAL A 48 6.53 2.07 -3.38
N THR A 49 6.20 1.84 -4.66
CA THR A 49 5.28 0.76 -5.06
C THR A 49 6.09 -0.51 -5.36
N PRO A 50 5.59 -1.71 -5.01
CA PRO A 50 6.28 -2.93 -5.39
C PRO A 50 6.51 -3.01 -6.91
N ARG A 51 7.68 -3.52 -7.31
CA ARG A 51 8.03 -3.79 -8.70
C ARG A 51 7.20 -4.96 -9.26
N SER A 52 7.01 -5.02 -10.57
CA SER A 52 6.17 -6.04 -11.21
C SER A 52 6.68 -7.47 -10.97
N GLU A 53 7.99 -7.66 -10.81
CA GLU A 53 8.59 -8.98 -10.50
C GLU A 53 8.19 -9.52 -9.12
N CYS A 54 7.63 -8.71 -8.23
CA CYS A 54 7.07 -9.19 -6.97
C CYS A 54 5.83 -10.08 -7.19
N GLY A 55 5.16 -10.00 -8.34
CA GLY A 55 3.96 -10.78 -8.67
C GLY A 55 2.67 -10.03 -8.37
N LEU A 56 2.47 -8.90 -9.06
CA LEU A 56 1.28 -8.04 -8.95
C LEU A 56 0.70 -7.70 -10.32
N LEU A 57 -0.54 -7.21 -10.36
CA LEU A 57 -1.14 -6.63 -11.55
C LEU A 57 -0.52 -5.26 -11.88
N GLU A 58 -0.08 -5.08 -13.12
CA GLU A 58 0.39 -3.78 -13.64
C GLU A 58 -0.79 -2.82 -13.89
N GLY A 59 -1.39 -2.32 -12.82
CA GLY A 59 -2.62 -1.52 -12.88
C GLY A 59 -2.45 -0.19 -13.63
N VAL A 60 -3.53 0.28 -14.26
CA VAL A 60 -3.50 1.51 -15.07
C VAL A 60 -3.17 2.77 -14.26
N MET A 61 -3.71 2.92 -13.05
CA MET A 61 -3.38 4.04 -12.16
C MET A 61 -1.93 3.95 -11.67
N ARG A 62 -1.41 2.73 -11.45
CA ARG A 62 0.02 2.52 -11.14
C ARG A 62 0.91 3.04 -12.25
N ALA A 63 0.59 2.71 -13.50
CA ALA A 63 1.34 3.17 -14.67
C ALA A 63 1.35 4.70 -14.78
N GLU A 64 0.19 5.35 -14.58
CA GLU A 64 0.07 6.82 -14.58
C GLU A 64 0.93 7.47 -13.49
N LEU A 65 0.91 6.94 -12.26
CA LEU A 65 1.70 7.47 -11.14
C LEU A 65 3.21 7.28 -11.34
N LEU A 66 3.62 6.16 -11.93
CA LEU A 66 5.02 5.90 -12.30
C LEU A 66 5.50 6.86 -13.39
N GLU A 67 4.69 7.10 -14.42
CA GLU A 67 5.00 8.05 -15.49
C GLU A 67 5.18 9.47 -14.95
N ARG A 68 4.32 9.87 -14.01
CA ARG A 68 4.41 11.17 -13.31
C ARG A 68 5.49 11.25 -12.24
N ARG A 69 6.15 10.14 -11.91
CA ARG A 69 7.15 10.02 -10.83
C ARG A 69 6.58 10.38 -9.45
N GLU A 70 5.28 10.18 -9.26
CA GLU A 70 4.62 10.33 -7.95
C GLU A 70 4.89 9.12 -7.04
N VAL A 71 5.15 7.96 -7.65
CA VAL A 71 5.65 6.76 -7.00
C VAL A 71 6.88 6.25 -7.76
N VAL A 72 7.70 5.44 -7.09
CA VAL A 72 8.84 4.74 -7.68
C VAL A 72 8.75 3.24 -7.45
N GLU A 73 9.28 2.43 -8.36
CA GLU A 73 9.32 0.99 -8.16
C GLU A 73 10.41 0.58 -7.16
N GLY A 74 10.12 -0.41 -6.33
CA GLY A 74 11.08 -0.98 -5.41
C GLY A 74 10.66 -2.34 -4.89
N VAL A 75 11.46 -2.90 -3.98
CA VAL A 75 11.00 -4.02 -3.13
C VAL A 75 10.71 -3.42 -1.77
N VAL A 76 9.52 -3.73 -1.25
CA VAL A 76 9.13 -3.45 0.14
C VAL A 76 8.85 -4.80 0.79
N THR A 77 9.43 -5.08 1.95
CA THR A 77 9.20 -6.34 2.67
C THR A 77 8.11 -6.19 3.72
N VAL A 78 7.49 -7.32 4.10
CA VAL A 78 6.52 -7.35 5.21
C VAL A 78 7.14 -6.79 6.50
N GLU A 79 8.39 -7.14 6.80
CA GLU A 79 9.05 -6.66 8.03
C GLU A 79 9.28 -5.15 8.00
N GLN A 80 9.71 -4.59 6.87
CA GLN A 80 9.90 -3.15 6.72
C GLN A 80 8.59 -2.37 6.99
N VAL A 81 7.47 -2.90 6.50
CA VAL A 81 6.14 -2.32 6.73
C VAL A 81 5.77 -2.42 8.22
N LYS A 82 5.90 -3.60 8.83
CA LYS A 82 5.62 -3.79 10.26
C LYS A 82 6.47 -2.90 11.15
N GLU A 83 7.78 -2.83 10.90
CA GLU A 83 8.70 -1.93 11.63
C GLU A 83 8.30 -0.46 11.49
N ALA A 84 8.02 0.01 10.27
CA ALA A 84 7.59 1.38 10.05
C ALA A 84 6.26 1.70 10.74
N ALA A 85 5.31 0.76 10.74
CA ALA A 85 4.04 0.90 11.44
C ALA A 85 4.24 1.00 12.96
N ARG A 86 5.03 0.09 13.55
CA ARG A 86 5.36 0.11 14.99
C ARG A 86 6.06 1.41 15.41
N ARG A 87 6.87 2.00 14.53
CA ARG A 87 7.50 3.32 14.76
C ARG A 87 6.57 4.52 14.53
N GLY A 88 5.39 4.31 13.95
CA GLY A 88 4.48 5.40 13.57
C GLY A 88 4.97 6.24 12.39
N THR A 89 5.86 5.69 11.54
CA THR A 89 6.42 6.39 10.38
C THR A 89 5.86 5.89 9.05
N LEU A 90 4.96 4.92 9.07
CA LEU A 90 4.38 4.32 7.88
C LEU A 90 3.27 5.20 7.30
N GLU A 91 3.42 5.57 6.03
CA GLU A 91 2.32 6.09 5.22
C GLU A 91 2.02 5.10 4.08
N ILE A 92 0.74 4.90 3.79
CA ILE A 92 0.27 3.98 2.75
C ILE A 92 -0.71 4.72 1.86
N ILE A 93 -0.53 4.56 0.56
CA ILE A 93 -1.54 4.89 -0.44
C ILE A 93 -1.90 3.64 -1.22
N CYS A 94 -3.19 3.45 -1.46
CA CYS A 94 -3.70 2.47 -2.39
C CYS A 94 -4.25 3.18 -3.62
N PHE A 95 -4.19 2.51 -4.77
CA PHE A 95 -4.67 3.08 -6.01
C PHE A 95 -5.16 2.06 -7.02
N ASN A 96 -6.23 2.42 -7.72
CA ASN A 96 -6.75 1.69 -8.87
C ASN A 96 -7.43 2.65 -9.87
N GLY A 97 -7.75 2.15 -11.06
CA GLY A 97 -8.33 2.97 -12.13
C GLY A 97 -9.76 3.46 -11.90
N VAL A 98 -10.43 3.01 -10.82
CA VAL A 98 -11.82 3.38 -10.52
C VAL A 98 -11.88 4.46 -9.44
N ARG A 99 -11.12 4.28 -8.36
CA ARG A 99 -11.15 5.14 -7.17
C ARG A 99 -10.04 6.19 -7.16
N GLY A 100 -9.10 6.09 -8.09
CA GLY A 100 -7.90 6.93 -8.06
C GLY A 100 -6.98 6.56 -6.90
N VAL A 101 -6.37 7.56 -6.28
CA VAL A 101 -5.44 7.40 -5.16
C VAL A 101 -6.13 7.73 -3.85
N PHE A 102 -5.99 6.87 -2.85
CA PHE A 102 -6.57 7.08 -1.52
C PHE A 102 -5.62 6.61 -0.41
N PRO A 103 -5.62 7.28 0.74
CA PRO A 103 -4.80 6.86 1.88
C PRO A 103 -5.36 5.58 2.52
N ALA A 104 -4.47 4.77 3.08
CA ALA A 104 -4.82 3.58 3.84
C ALA A 104 -3.96 3.49 5.11
N TYR A 105 -4.36 2.60 6.02
CA TYR A 105 -3.62 2.27 7.24
C TYR A 105 -3.69 0.76 7.48
N ILE A 106 -2.82 0.25 8.35
CA ILE A 106 -2.79 -1.17 8.73
C ILE A 106 -3.53 -1.36 10.06
N SER A 107 -4.24 -2.49 10.19
CA SER A 107 -4.85 -2.87 11.45
C SER A 107 -3.77 -3.09 12.53
N PRO A 108 -3.95 -2.58 13.76
CA PRO A 108 -3.02 -2.83 14.86
C PRO A 108 -2.81 -4.31 15.14
N ASP A 109 -3.85 -5.13 14.92
CA ASP A 109 -3.83 -6.57 15.17
C ASP A 109 -2.84 -7.31 14.24
N ASP A 110 -2.51 -6.73 13.08
CA ASP A 110 -1.57 -7.31 12.11
C ASP A 110 -0.09 -6.95 12.42
N LEU A 111 0.16 -6.13 13.45
CA LEU A 111 1.50 -5.68 13.83
C LEU A 111 2.20 -6.61 14.84
N GLU A 112 1.49 -7.60 15.38
CA GLU A 112 2.07 -8.66 16.21
C GLU A 112 2.91 -9.67 15.39
#